data_AF-A0A2J6GZJ3-F1
#
_entry.id   AF-A0A2J6GZJ3-F1
#
_cell.length_a   1.000
_cell.length_b   1.000
_cell.length_c   1.000
_cell.angle_alpha   90.00
_cell.angle_beta   90.00
_cell.angle_gamma   90.00
#
_symmetry.space_group_name_H-M   'P 1'
#
loop_
_entity.id
_entity.type
_entity.pdbx_description
1 polymer ?
#
loop_
_entity_poly.entity_id
_entity_poly.type
_entity_poly.pdbx_seq_one_letter_code
_entity_poly.pdbx_strand_id
1 'polypeptide(L)'
;MSRIAMIDELSTTGNSFYHNPDIMNFIHYVQSPWGTYKPNFKEHLKEVIIEVPKEQAKYFKLKKFFPSQKILREDENGTIQISYTVTSENEVVGLIKQWIPYVKVISPQSLINLFEKVARDFYIH
;
A
#
# COMPACT_ATOMS: atom_id res chain seq x y z
N MET A 1 -13.13 12.86 -10.80
CA MET A 1 -12.04 11.97 -11.24
C MET A 1 -12.15 11.80 -12.74
N SER A 2 -11.16 12.24 -13.51
CA SER A 2 -11.15 12.10 -14.97
C SER A 2 -10.51 10.75 -15.35
N ARG A 3 -11.07 10.04 -16.33
CA ARG A 3 -10.59 8.73 -16.82
C ARG A 3 -10.23 8.83 -18.31
N ILE A 4 -9.38 7.93 -18.80
CA ILE A 4 -9.00 7.87 -20.23
C ILE A 4 -10.22 7.76 -21.15
N ALA A 5 -11.24 7.02 -20.74
CA ALA A 5 -12.50 6.88 -21.48
C ALA A 5 -13.34 8.16 -21.57
N MET A 6 -12.93 9.25 -20.91
CA MET A 6 -13.60 10.55 -20.90
C MET A 6 -12.86 11.59 -21.75
N ILE A 7 -11.90 11.16 -22.57
CA ILE A 7 -11.17 12.04 -23.49
C ILE A 7 -11.88 12.00 -24.84
N ASP A 8 -12.55 13.09 -25.21
CA ASP A 8 -13.25 13.23 -26.50
C ASP A 8 -12.32 13.67 -27.64
N GLU A 9 -11.31 14.48 -27.34
CA GLU A 9 -10.37 15.03 -28.33
C GLU A 9 -9.01 15.31 -27.69
N LEU A 10 -7.92 15.15 -28.47
CA LEU A 10 -6.55 15.44 -28.03
C LEU A 10 -5.88 16.38 -29.05
N SER A 11 -5.57 17.62 -28.63
CA SER A 11 -4.83 18.59 -29.44
C SER A 11 -3.42 18.83 -28.90
N THR A 12 -2.41 18.85 -29.76
CA THR A 12 -1.03 19.15 -29.37
C THR A 12 -0.76 20.66 -29.40
N THR A 13 -0.39 21.26 -28.28
CA THR A 13 0.23 22.59 -28.26
C THR A 13 1.74 22.46 -28.51
N GLY A 14 2.34 23.33 -29.33
CA GLY A 14 3.78 23.32 -29.66
C GLY A 14 4.75 23.62 -28.50
N ASN A 15 4.27 23.60 -27.25
CA ASN A 15 5.05 23.83 -26.05
C ASN A 15 5.46 22.50 -25.42
N SER A 16 6.72 22.40 -25.00
CA SER A 16 7.22 21.27 -24.21
C SER A 16 6.94 21.48 -22.71
N PHE A 17 6.46 20.45 -22.03
CA PHE A 17 6.39 20.45 -20.57
C PHE A 17 7.78 20.26 -19.97
N TYR A 18 8.09 21.00 -18.90
CA TYR A 18 9.31 20.76 -18.13
C TYR A 18 9.11 19.54 -17.22
N HIS A 19 10.01 18.57 -17.31
CA HIS A 19 10.02 17.43 -16.40
C HIS A 19 10.38 17.90 -14.99
N ASN A 20 9.42 17.84 -14.08
CA ASN A 20 9.72 18.06 -12.67
C ASN A 20 10.47 16.82 -12.12
N PRO A 21 11.73 16.97 -11.65
CA PRO A 21 12.51 15.84 -11.17
C PRO A 21 11.90 15.15 -9.94
N ASP A 22 11.11 15.85 -9.11
CA ASP A 22 10.39 15.24 -7.97
C ASP A 22 9.29 14.30 -8.44
N ILE A 23 8.53 14.71 -9.47
CA ILE A 23 7.50 13.87 -10.10
C ILE A 23 8.13 12.64 -10.75
N MET A 24 9.26 12.82 -11.46
CA MET A 24 9.98 11.68 -12.04
C MET A 24 10.47 10.71 -10.96
N ASN A 25 11.00 11.23 -9.85
CA ASN A 25 11.40 10.41 -8.71
C ASN A 25 10.21 9.63 -8.13
N PHE A 26 9.05 10.27 -8.01
CA PHE A 26 7.82 9.61 -7.58
C PHE A 26 7.40 8.48 -8.53
N ILE A 27 7.43 8.70 -9.85
CA ILE A 27 7.09 7.68 -10.85
C ILE A 27 8.03 6.47 -10.75
N HIS A 28 9.31 6.68 -10.47
CA HIS A 28 10.25 5.58 -10.24
C HIS A 28 10.07 4.90 -8.87
N TYR A 29 9.54 5.61 -7.89
CA TYR A 29 9.33 5.10 -6.54
C TYR A 29 8.01 4.32 -6.39
N VAL A 30 6.96 4.74 -7.10
CA VAL A 30 5.61 4.22 -6.90
C VAL A 30 5.56 2.71 -7.12
N GLN A 31 4.96 2.01 -6.16
CA GLN A 31 5.00 0.54 -6.09
C GLN A 31 3.65 -0.09 -6.45
N SER A 32 2.62 0.76 -6.57
CA SER A 32 1.23 0.38 -6.67
C SER A 32 0.45 1.43 -7.45
N PRO A 33 -0.57 1.04 -8.24
CA PRO A 33 -1.46 1.99 -8.92
C PRO A 33 -2.20 2.95 -7.99
N TRP A 34 -2.26 2.67 -6.69
CA TRP A 34 -2.93 3.50 -5.67
C TRP A 34 -1.99 4.45 -4.92
N GLY A 35 -0.74 4.59 -5.37
CA GLY A 35 0.19 5.60 -4.85
C GLY A 35 -0.33 7.02 -5.06
N THR A 36 0.03 7.93 -4.17
CA THR A 36 -0.44 9.33 -4.21
C THR A 36 0.74 10.28 -4.18
N TYR A 37 0.89 11.08 -5.23
CA TYR A 37 1.94 12.09 -5.29
C TYR A 37 1.61 13.29 -4.39
N LYS A 38 2.64 13.76 -3.68
CA LYS A 38 2.69 15.07 -3.02
C LYS A 38 4.11 15.65 -3.22
N PRO A 39 4.27 16.98 -3.29
CA PRO A 39 5.59 17.59 -3.29
C PRO A 39 6.43 17.06 -2.13
N ASN A 40 7.69 16.71 -2.37
CA ASN A 40 8.59 16.10 -1.38
C ASN A 40 7.99 14.82 -0.75
N PHE A 41 7.35 13.97 -1.56
CA PHE A 41 6.60 12.78 -1.09
C PHE A 41 7.38 11.88 -0.11
N LYS A 42 8.72 11.87 -0.18
CA LYS A 42 9.60 11.09 0.71
C LYS A 42 9.45 11.48 2.19
N GLU A 43 9.14 12.75 2.47
CA GLU A 43 8.90 13.24 3.84
C GLU A 43 7.51 12.83 4.37
N HIS A 44 6.64 12.36 3.48
CA HIS A 44 5.26 11.99 3.78
C HIS A 44 5.02 10.48 3.69
N LEU A 45 6.09 9.68 3.58
CA LEU A 45 5.98 8.23 3.56
C LEU A 45 5.40 7.74 4.87
N LYS A 46 4.51 6.77 4.75
CA LYS A 46 3.83 6.13 5.87
C LYS A 46 4.37 4.73 6.03
N GLU A 47 4.61 4.34 7.26
CA GLU A 47 4.89 2.96 7.60
C GLU A 47 3.60 2.26 8.00
N VAL A 48 3.31 1.15 7.34
CA VAL A 48 2.24 0.23 7.71
C VAL A 48 2.89 -1.03 8.26
N ILE A 49 2.45 -1.46 9.44
CA ILE A 49 2.91 -2.68 10.08
C ILE A 49 1.75 -3.64 10.17
N ILE A 50 1.95 -4.85 9.68
CA ILE A 50 1.02 -5.97 9.80
C ILE A 50 1.65 -7.11 10.57
N GLU A 51 0.81 -7.90 11.20
CA GLU A 51 1.15 -9.14 11.88
C GLU A 51 0.51 -10.31 11.13
N VAL A 52 1.33 -11.32 10.86
CA VAL A 52 0.96 -12.49 10.07
C VAL A 52 1.25 -13.75 10.87
N PRO A 53 0.25 -14.61 11.13
CA PRO A 53 0.45 -15.85 11.88
C PRO A 53 1.30 -16.85 11.09
N LYS A 54 1.92 -17.79 11.81
CA LYS A 54 2.80 -18.84 11.27
C LYS A 54 2.26 -19.55 10.03
N GLU A 55 0.96 -19.86 10.02
CA GLU A 55 0.29 -20.55 8.91
C GLU A 55 0.44 -19.81 7.57
N GLN A 56 0.40 -18.47 7.63
CA GLN A 56 0.48 -17.60 6.45
C GLN A 56 1.87 -16.97 6.26
N ALA A 57 2.71 -16.95 7.30
CA ALA A 57 4.05 -16.36 7.28
C ALA A 57 4.91 -16.84 6.10
N LYS A 58 4.79 -18.12 5.72
CA LYS A 58 5.51 -18.69 4.57
C LYS A 58 5.25 -17.94 3.26
N TYR A 59 4.02 -17.48 3.02
CA TYR A 59 3.67 -16.78 1.77
C TYR A 59 4.34 -15.41 1.69
N PHE A 60 4.42 -14.71 2.81
CA PHE A 60 5.08 -13.42 2.90
C PHE A 60 6.60 -13.50 2.87
N LYS A 61 7.18 -14.63 3.28
CA LYS A 61 8.62 -14.90 3.12
C LYS A 61 8.98 -15.27 1.69
N LEU A 62 8.14 -16.06 1.02
CA LEU A 62 8.38 -16.52 -0.35
C LEU A 62 8.10 -15.45 -1.40
N LYS A 63 7.06 -14.63 -1.20
CA LYS A 63 6.66 -13.58 -2.13
C LYS A 63 6.84 -12.20 -1.49
N LYS A 64 7.56 -11.34 -2.21
CA LYS A 64 7.67 -9.92 -1.91
C LYS A 64 6.48 -9.18 -2.53
N PHE A 65 5.47 -8.83 -1.73
CA PHE A 65 4.24 -8.18 -2.22
C PHE A 65 4.45 -6.73 -2.62
N PHE A 66 5.40 -6.06 -1.96
CA PHE A 66 5.81 -4.69 -2.26
C PHE A 66 7.35 -4.61 -2.22
N PRO A 67 7.99 -3.84 -3.11
CA PRO A 67 9.42 -3.56 -3.04
C PRO A 67 9.88 -3.04 -1.65
N SER A 68 9.03 -2.32 -0.93
CA SER A 68 9.33 -1.82 0.43
C SER A 68 9.18 -2.84 1.56
N GLN A 69 8.68 -4.06 1.28
CA GLN A 69 8.43 -5.08 2.30
C GLN A 69 9.69 -5.41 3.11
N LYS A 70 9.58 -5.31 4.44
CA LYS A 70 10.61 -5.69 5.41
C LYS A 70 10.00 -6.55 6.51
N ILE A 71 10.65 -7.65 6.87
CA ILE A 71 10.27 -8.43 8.05
C ILE A 71 10.96 -7.78 9.25
N LEU A 72 10.17 -7.24 10.18
CA LEU A 72 10.67 -6.54 11.37
C LEU A 72 11.13 -7.53 12.45
N ARG A 73 10.32 -8.57 12.68
CA ARG A 73 10.63 -9.63 13.65
C ARG A 73 9.84 -10.90 13.34
N GLU A 74 10.34 -12.00 13.88
CA GLU A 74 9.68 -13.30 13.92
C GLU A 74 9.69 -13.78 15.37
N ASP A 75 8.50 -14.02 15.91
CA ASP A 75 8.32 -14.50 17.28
C ASP A 75 8.56 -16.02 17.33
N GLU A 76 8.83 -16.56 18.53
CA GLU A 76 9.09 -18.00 18.74
C GLU A 76 7.93 -18.89 18.26
N ASN A 77 6.70 -18.36 18.29
CA ASN A 77 5.50 -19.04 17.81
C ASN A 77 5.38 -19.05 16.27
N GLY A 78 6.32 -18.44 15.54
CA GLY A 78 6.36 -18.34 14.07
C GLY A 78 5.50 -17.23 13.48
N THR A 79 4.89 -16.39 14.31
CA THR A 79 4.23 -15.15 13.88
C THR A 79 5.29 -14.15 13.42
N ILE A 80 5.05 -13.46 12.31
CA ILE A 80 5.96 -12.44 11.78
C ILE A 80 5.29 -11.08 11.75
N GLN A 81 6.09 -10.04 12.02
CA GLN A 81 5.68 -8.66 11.76
C GLN A 81 6.39 -8.14 10.53
N ILE A 82 5.63 -7.49 9.67
CA ILE A 82 6.10 -7.00 8.38
C ILE A 82 5.77 -5.52 8.29
N SER A 83 6.73 -4.71 7.86
CA SER A 83 6.50 -3.32 7.50
C SER A 83 6.50 -3.09 5.99
N TYR A 84 5.66 -2.13 5.59
CA TYR A 84 5.58 -1.58 4.25
C TYR A 84 5.70 -0.08 4.34
N THR A 85 6.61 0.49 3.55
CA THR A 85 6.71 1.94 3.38
C THR A 85 5.94 2.33 2.12
N VAL A 86 4.92 3.16 2.28
CA VAL A 86 3.98 3.54 1.20
C VAL A 86 3.72 5.04 1.18
N THR A 87 3.29 5.54 0.03
CA THR A 87 2.89 6.95 -0.13
C THR A 87 1.43 7.17 0.30
N SER A 88 0.61 6.13 0.23
CA SER A 88 -0.78 6.12 0.66
C SER A 88 -1.15 4.80 1.31
N GLU A 89 -1.92 4.84 2.39
CA GLU A 89 -2.45 3.65 3.06
C GLU A 89 -3.32 2.80 2.13
N ASN A 90 -3.96 3.41 1.13
CA ASN A 90 -4.77 2.70 0.14
C ASN A 90 -3.97 1.68 -0.67
N GLU A 91 -2.65 1.84 -0.79
CA GLU A 91 -1.78 0.91 -1.52
C GLU A 91 -1.85 -0.50 -0.94
N VAL A 92 -1.89 -0.63 0.39
CA VAL A 92 -1.87 -1.93 1.10
C VAL A 92 -3.26 -2.49 1.38
N VAL A 93 -4.32 -1.69 1.25
CA VAL A 93 -5.69 -2.12 1.58
C VAL A 93 -6.10 -3.36 0.79
N GLY A 94 -5.80 -3.37 -0.51
CA GLY A 94 -6.11 -4.51 -1.38
C GLY A 94 -5.40 -5.79 -0.95
N LEU A 95 -4.13 -5.70 -0.57
CA LEU A 95 -3.36 -6.82 -0.04
C LEU A 95 -3.99 -7.34 1.25
N ILE A 96 -4.18 -6.47 2.24
CA ILE A 96 -4.68 -6.88 3.56
C ILE A 96 -6.06 -7.54 3.45
N LYS A 97 -6.97 -7.01 2.61
CA LYS A 97 -8.29 -7.61 2.36
C LYS A 97 -8.22 -9.06 1.88
N GLN A 98 -7.22 -9.43 1.08
CA GLN A 98 -7.06 -10.79 0.58
C GLN A 98 -6.65 -11.80 1.67
N TRP A 99 -6.12 -11.30 2.79
CA TRP A 99 -5.58 -12.13 3.87
C TRP A 99 -6.41 -12.07 5.16
N ILE A 100 -7.52 -11.34 5.19
CA ILE A 100 -8.47 -11.38 6.31
C ILE A 100 -9.20 -12.73 6.32
N PRO A 101 -9.43 -13.34 7.51
CA PRO A 101 -9.18 -12.80 8.85
C PRO A 101 -7.80 -13.12 9.44
N TYR A 102 -6.89 -13.74 8.67
CA TYR A 102 -5.61 -14.22 9.18
C TYR A 102 -4.62 -13.11 9.51
N VAL A 103 -4.62 -12.02 8.75
CA VAL A 103 -3.67 -10.90 8.92
C VAL A 103 -4.29 -9.78 9.74
N LYS A 104 -3.52 -9.27 10.69
CA LYS A 104 -3.89 -8.16 11.56
C LYS A 104 -3.04 -6.93 11.25
N VAL A 105 -3.66 -5.74 11.21
CA VAL A 105 -2.92 -4.48 11.13
C VAL A 105 -2.53 -4.04 12.53
N ILE A 106 -1.27 -3.66 12.71
CA ILE A 106 -0.70 -3.14 13.97
C ILE A 106 -0.51 -1.62 13.92
N SER A 107 -0.24 -1.08 12.72
CA SER A 107 -0.08 0.36 12.50
C SER A 107 -0.31 0.69 11.02
N PRO A 108 -0.85 1.87 10.65
CA PRO A 108 -1.36 2.94 11.50
C PRO A 108 -2.79 2.69 11.99
N GLN A 109 -3.21 3.46 13.01
CA GLN A 109 -4.54 3.35 13.64
C GLN A 109 -5.70 3.52 12.65
N SER A 110 -5.54 4.34 11.62
CA SER A 110 -6.53 4.54 10.55
C SER A 110 -6.87 3.23 9.84
N LEU A 111 -5.87 2.40 9.52
CA LEU A 111 -6.07 1.10 8.90
C LEU A 111 -6.64 0.07 9.89
N ILE A 112 -6.23 0.12 11.15
CA ILE A 112 -6.83 -0.74 12.20
C ILE A 112 -8.34 -0.50 12.26
N ASN A 113 -8.77 0.75 12.40
CA ASN A 113 -10.18 1.12 12.47
C ASN A 113 -10.96 0.68 11.21
N LEU A 114 -10.35 0.84 10.03
CA LEU A 114 -10.94 0.40 8.77
C LEU A 114 -11.20 -1.12 8.78
N PHE A 115 -10.20 -1.91 9.17
CA PHE A 115 -10.28 -3.36 9.10
C PHE A 115 -11.07 -3.99 10.24
N GLU A 116 -11.13 -3.36 11.42
CA GLU A 116 -12.07 -3.74 12.47
C GLU A 116 -13.52 -3.57 12.01
N LYS A 117 -13.83 -2.48 11.29
CA LYS A 117 -15.16 -2.29 10.72
C LYS A 117 -15.47 -3.36 9.67
N VAL A 118 -14.53 -3.63 8.76
CA VAL A 118 -14.68 -4.68 7.74
C VAL A 118 -14.90 -6.04 8.40
N ALA A 119 -14.10 -6.41 9.40
CA ALA A 119 -14.26 -7.68 10.11
C ALA A 119 -15.64 -7.79 10.76
N ARG A 120 -16.12 -6.75 11.47
CA ARG A 120 -17.46 -6.74 12.05
C ARG A 120 -18.55 -6.99 11.00
N ASP A 121 -18.47 -6.33 9.84
CA ASP A 121 -19.46 -6.49 8.77
C ASP A 121 -19.47 -7.93 8.20
N PHE A 122 -18.31 -8.60 8.13
CA PHE A 122 -18.18 -9.98 7.64
C PHE A 122 -18.75 -11.04 8.60
N TYR A 123 -18.69 -10.84 9.92
CA TYR A 123 -19.16 -11.82 10.92
C TYR A 123 -20.65 -11.66 11.30
N ILE A 124 -21.38 -10.71 10.71
CA ILE A 124 -22.81 -10.46 10.99
C ILE A 124 -23.75 -11.23 10.02
N HIS A 125 -23.21 -12.01 9.09
CA HIS A 125 -23.97 -12.91 8.21
C HIS A 125 -23.68 -14.38 8.54
#